data_AF-A0A7J0GY44-F1
#
_entry.id   AF-A0A7J0GY44-F1
#
_cell.length_a   1.000
_cell.length_b   1.000
_cell.length_c   1.000
_cell.angle_alpha   90.00
_cell.angle_beta   90.00
_cell.angle_gamma   90.00
#
_symmetry.space_group_name_H-M   'P 1'
#
loop_
_entity.id
_entity.type
_entity.pdbx_description
1 polymer ?
#
loop_
_entity_poly.entity_id
_entity_poly.type
_entity_poly.pdbx_seq_one_letter_code
_entity_poly.pdbx_strand_id
1 'polypeptide(L)'
;MEKPAAAAAALKLLSPQEWESLIDDFHYGGDRRQRWTSSNYKGLSLLQLSLSTILRKDFPLNLKLHLIVFLEEYFLLDDDDDLEAQQVLTGLVETLRVLIQSPIDGVSLTYSLKEQMMVSNTSIFITLTNDDELLHIGGGQLERLTELLLTVVNRPNHGQDRQTRAVACECLRELERAYPCLLSEIAGHLWGLCQSERTHAAQSYVLLFTSVIHGIVMWKPNVSILNSSIPMVPFNVPQFLFSDPGNSGNGFNKDISGTSYKELRRAMSFLLECPQFLTSCGMMEFISMILPVAVALELQASLLKVQFAGLLYTYDPLLCHTFLLMYIRFLYAFNGQESEIADRLMSISREAHHYLVFRLLSLHWLMAFIGLLSMNQDLGKKKSVLNMGLSFYPAVFDPLALKSLKLDILAYCSILLGNSSSPNAAVQSQDTGSGLSVVKLFEDGLVSVSAFKWLPSWSSETAVAFRTFHKFLIGASSQLDTDPSSTVVLMESTIFHTLQAPKLAVEIYEKCREQSSANSDMKFDG
;
A
#
# COMPACT_ATOMS: atom_id res chain seq x y z
N MET A 1 -34.13 -40.80 -38.61
CA MET A 1 -34.38 -40.95 -37.17
C MET A 1 -33.29 -40.21 -36.44
N GLU A 2 -33.51 -38.92 -36.24
CA GLU A 2 -32.64 -38.08 -35.40
C GLU A 2 -32.82 -38.51 -33.95
N LYS A 3 -31.68 -38.73 -33.28
CA LYS A 3 -31.61 -39.04 -31.86
C LYS A 3 -31.84 -37.73 -31.11
N PRO A 4 -32.83 -37.62 -30.19
CA PRO A 4 -33.05 -36.38 -29.47
C PRO A 4 -31.85 -36.09 -28.57
N ALA A 5 -31.43 -34.82 -28.55
CA ALA A 5 -30.42 -34.30 -27.63
C ALA A 5 -30.79 -34.68 -26.19
N ALA A 6 -29.84 -35.27 -25.47
CA ALA A 6 -30.03 -35.64 -24.07
C ALA A 6 -30.27 -34.36 -23.25
N ALA A 7 -31.47 -34.24 -22.67
CA ALA A 7 -31.75 -33.24 -21.65
C ALA A 7 -30.73 -33.40 -20.51
N ALA A 8 -30.07 -32.30 -20.12
CA ALA A 8 -29.12 -32.27 -19.02
C ALA A 8 -29.77 -32.86 -17.75
N ALA A 9 -29.23 -33.98 -17.26
CA ALA A 9 -29.73 -34.62 -16.05
C ALA A 9 -29.48 -33.70 -14.85
N ALA A 10 -30.54 -33.31 -14.14
CA ALA A 10 -30.44 -32.49 -12.94
C ALA A 10 -29.57 -33.19 -11.88
N LEU A 11 -28.56 -32.49 -11.36
CA LEU A 11 -27.70 -33.02 -10.30
C LEU A 11 -28.51 -33.34 -9.06
N LYS A 12 -28.10 -34.40 -8.35
CA LYS A 12 -28.69 -34.78 -7.06
C LYS A 12 -28.40 -33.66 -6.05
N LEU A 13 -29.43 -33.25 -5.30
CA LEU A 13 -29.27 -32.37 -4.15
C LEU A 13 -28.40 -33.04 -3.08
N LEU A 14 -27.37 -32.33 -2.62
CA LEU A 14 -26.47 -32.79 -1.58
C LEU A 14 -27.00 -32.44 -0.18
N SER A 15 -26.81 -33.36 0.76
CA SER A 15 -26.97 -33.14 2.19
C SER A 15 -25.83 -32.27 2.76
N PRO A 16 -26.00 -31.68 3.96
CA PRO A 16 -24.93 -30.92 4.61
C PRO A 16 -23.61 -31.69 4.73
N GLN A 17 -23.65 -32.98 5.11
CA GLN A 17 -22.43 -33.79 5.22
C GLN A 17 -21.80 -34.11 3.86
N GLU A 18 -22.61 -34.30 2.81
CA GLU A 18 -22.09 -34.49 1.45
C GLU A 18 -21.41 -33.22 0.93
N TRP A 19 -21.91 -32.03 1.30
CA TRP A 19 -21.27 -30.75 0.98
C TRP A 19 -19.93 -30.56 1.70
N GLU A 20 -19.87 -30.87 2.99
CA GLU A 20 -18.59 -30.84 3.75
C GLU A 20 -17.55 -31.75 3.09
N SER A 21 -17.94 -33.00 2.78
CA SER A 21 -17.05 -33.94 2.08
C SER A 21 -16.63 -33.46 0.70
N LEU A 22 -17.52 -32.79 -0.05
CA LEU A 22 -17.19 -32.25 -1.37
C LEU A 22 -16.16 -31.14 -1.25
N ILE A 23 -16.38 -30.17 -0.35
CA ILE A 23 -15.45 -29.04 -0.14
C ILE A 23 -14.07 -29.57 0.27
N ASP A 24 -14.03 -30.47 1.25
CA ASP A 24 -12.79 -31.09 1.72
C ASP A 24 -12.06 -31.82 0.57
N ASP A 25 -12.79 -32.64 -0.21
CA ASP A 25 -12.20 -33.41 -1.31
C ASP A 25 -11.66 -32.51 -2.44
N PHE A 26 -12.25 -31.33 -2.67
CA PHE A 26 -11.70 -30.34 -3.60
C PHE A 26 -10.46 -29.64 -3.04
N HIS A 27 -10.40 -29.34 -1.74
CA HIS A 27 -9.20 -28.82 -1.06
C HIS A 27 -8.03 -29.80 -1.12
N TYR A 28 -8.28 -31.10 -0.95
CA TYR A 28 -7.24 -32.14 -1.03
C TYR A 28 -6.76 -32.42 -2.46
N GLY A 29 -7.62 -32.24 -3.47
CA GLY A 29 -7.29 -32.50 -4.87
C GLY A 29 -7.09 -33.99 -5.22
N GLY A 30 -6.53 -34.25 -6.40
CA GLY A 30 -6.21 -35.60 -6.89
C GLY A 30 -7.43 -36.50 -7.08
N ASP A 31 -7.29 -37.79 -6.76
CA ASP A 31 -8.33 -38.82 -6.93
C ASP A 31 -9.62 -38.51 -6.15
N ARG A 32 -9.50 -37.79 -5.02
CA ARG A 32 -10.65 -37.36 -4.21
C ARG A 32 -11.53 -36.38 -4.95
N ARG A 33 -10.93 -35.36 -5.58
CA ARG A 33 -11.65 -34.44 -6.48
C ARG A 33 -12.24 -35.17 -7.68
N GLN A 34 -11.50 -36.14 -8.25
CA GLN A 34 -11.97 -36.89 -9.42
C GLN A 34 -13.24 -37.70 -9.15
N ARG A 35 -13.46 -38.16 -7.92
CA ARG A 35 -14.72 -38.82 -7.52
C ARG A 35 -15.94 -37.94 -7.77
N TRP A 36 -15.83 -36.64 -7.49
CA TRP A 36 -16.91 -35.68 -7.66
C TRP A 36 -17.05 -35.24 -9.11
N THR A 37 -15.93 -34.95 -9.78
CA THR A 37 -15.96 -34.50 -11.19
C THR A 37 -16.43 -35.60 -12.15
N SER A 38 -16.11 -36.87 -11.88
CA SER A 38 -16.62 -38.02 -12.63
C SER A 38 -18.13 -38.26 -12.43
N SER A 39 -18.67 -37.76 -11.32
CA SER A 39 -20.10 -37.79 -11.00
C SER A 39 -20.85 -36.54 -11.50
N ASN A 40 -20.27 -35.79 -12.44
CA ASN A 40 -20.77 -34.53 -13.00
C ASN A 40 -20.86 -33.34 -12.03
N TYR A 41 -20.25 -33.39 -10.84
CA TYR A 41 -20.12 -32.21 -9.97
C TYR A 41 -18.93 -31.34 -10.43
N LYS A 42 -19.06 -30.67 -11.57
CA LYS A 42 -18.04 -29.79 -12.16
C LYS A 42 -18.66 -28.64 -12.95
N GLY A 43 -17.88 -27.57 -13.17
CA GLY A 43 -18.25 -26.42 -14.02
C GLY A 43 -19.60 -25.78 -13.63
N LEU A 44 -20.34 -25.29 -14.62
CA LEU A 44 -21.64 -24.63 -14.45
C LEU A 44 -22.65 -25.43 -13.61
N SER A 45 -22.67 -26.76 -13.73
CA SER A 45 -23.64 -27.59 -13.01
C SER A 45 -23.42 -27.57 -11.50
N LEU A 46 -22.15 -27.58 -11.06
CA LEU A 46 -21.79 -27.44 -9.65
C LEU A 46 -22.10 -26.02 -9.16
N LEU A 47 -21.84 -24.99 -9.97
CA LEU A 47 -22.21 -23.61 -9.63
C LEU A 47 -23.71 -23.47 -9.41
N GLN A 48 -24.54 -23.91 -10.35
CA GLN A 48 -25.99 -23.83 -10.24
C GLN A 48 -26.50 -24.56 -8.99
N LEU A 49 -25.91 -25.71 -8.66
CA LEU A 49 -26.22 -26.45 -7.45
C LEU A 49 -25.79 -25.69 -6.18
N SER A 50 -24.61 -25.07 -6.17
CA SER A 50 -24.12 -24.24 -5.06
C SER A 50 -25.00 -23.01 -4.85
N LEU A 51 -25.30 -22.26 -5.91
CA LEU A 51 -26.14 -21.06 -5.87
C LEU A 51 -27.57 -21.37 -5.40
N SER A 52 -28.18 -22.43 -5.93
CA SER A 52 -29.49 -22.89 -5.46
C SER A 52 -29.46 -23.36 -4.01
N THR A 53 -28.36 -23.96 -3.54
CA THR A 53 -28.18 -24.37 -2.14
C THR A 53 -28.04 -23.17 -1.20
N ILE A 54 -27.33 -22.12 -1.61
CA ILE A 54 -27.18 -20.89 -0.80
C ILE A 54 -28.55 -20.25 -0.50
N LEU A 55 -29.49 -20.32 -1.44
CA LEU A 55 -30.85 -19.76 -1.30
C LEU A 55 -31.77 -20.59 -0.40
N ARG A 56 -31.41 -21.84 -0.08
CA ARG A 56 -32.24 -22.73 0.76
C ARG A 56 -32.31 -22.25 2.21
N LYS A 57 -33.52 -22.14 2.76
CA LYS A 57 -33.74 -21.74 4.16
C LYS A 57 -33.36 -22.82 5.17
N ASP A 58 -33.47 -24.09 4.76
CA ASP A 58 -33.17 -25.26 5.57
C ASP A 58 -31.68 -25.60 5.63
N PHE A 59 -30.83 -24.88 4.88
CA PHE A 59 -29.40 -25.14 4.82
C PHE A 59 -28.61 -24.32 5.87
N PRO A 60 -27.65 -24.93 6.62
CA PRO A 60 -26.92 -24.25 7.69
C PRO A 60 -26.13 -23.02 7.21
N LEU A 61 -26.23 -21.90 7.94
CA LEU A 61 -25.56 -20.64 7.61
C LEU A 61 -24.04 -20.78 7.44
N ASN A 62 -23.36 -21.50 8.33
CA ASN A 62 -21.90 -21.70 8.26
C ASN A 62 -21.49 -22.40 6.95
N LEU A 63 -22.28 -23.40 6.51
CA LEU A 63 -22.02 -24.07 5.25
C LEU A 63 -22.32 -23.19 4.05
N LYS A 64 -23.31 -22.29 4.12
CA LYS A 64 -23.50 -21.28 3.05
C LYS A 64 -22.27 -20.39 2.90
N LEU A 65 -21.68 -19.94 4.00
CA LEU A 65 -20.47 -19.12 3.99
C LEU A 65 -19.28 -19.90 3.40
N HIS A 66 -19.09 -21.16 3.80
CA HIS A 66 -18.06 -22.03 3.22
C HIS A 66 -18.30 -22.28 1.73
N LEU A 67 -19.55 -22.45 1.29
CA LEU A 67 -19.87 -22.60 -0.12
C LEU A 67 -19.53 -21.36 -0.94
N ILE A 68 -19.73 -20.15 -0.40
CA ILE A 68 -19.35 -18.92 -1.08
C ILE A 68 -17.82 -18.85 -1.24
N VAL A 69 -17.06 -19.15 -0.18
CA VAL A 69 -15.58 -19.21 -0.26
C VAL A 69 -15.11 -20.29 -1.24
N PHE A 70 -15.74 -21.46 -1.21
CA PHE A 70 -15.47 -22.53 -2.16
C PHE A 70 -15.69 -22.10 -3.62
N LEU A 71 -16.75 -21.35 -3.90
CA LEU A 71 -16.98 -20.79 -5.23
C LEU A 71 -15.88 -19.80 -5.62
N GLU A 72 -15.42 -18.95 -4.70
CA GLU A 72 -14.34 -18.01 -4.99
C GLU A 72 -12.99 -18.70 -5.27
N GLU A 73 -12.68 -19.79 -4.56
CA GLU A 73 -11.41 -20.51 -4.71
C GLU A 73 -11.36 -21.45 -5.93
N TYR A 74 -12.48 -22.10 -6.25
CA TYR A 74 -12.50 -23.22 -7.20
C TYR A 74 -13.29 -22.95 -8.47
N PHE A 75 -13.98 -21.80 -8.55
CA PHE A 75 -14.72 -21.44 -9.75
C PHE A 75 -13.85 -20.61 -10.69
N LEU A 76 -12.88 -21.28 -11.30
CA LEU A 76 -12.19 -20.82 -12.50
C LEU A 76 -12.73 -21.66 -13.67
N LEU A 77 -13.16 -20.99 -14.73
CA LEU A 77 -13.62 -21.67 -15.95
C LEU A 77 -12.45 -22.46 -16.55
N ASP A 78 -12.73 -23.67 -17.02
CA ASP A 78 -11.85 -24.32 -18.00
C ASP A 78 -12.11 -23.61 -19.35
N ASP A 79 -11.05 -23.29 -20.09
CA ASP A 79 -11.04 -22.39 -21.27
C ASP A 79 -12.15 -22.65 -22.32
N ASP A 80 -12.62 -21.54 -22.93
CA ASP A 80 -13.24 -21.40 -24.26
C ASP A 80 -14.78 -21.38 -24.45
N ASP A 81 -15.64 -21.26 -23.42
CA ASP A 81 -17.10 -21.06 -23.65
C ASP A 81 -17.66 -19.75 -23.06
N ASP A 82 -17.67 -18.71 -23.90
CA ASP A 82 -18.30 -17.40 -23.65
C ASP A 82 -19.76 -17.51 -23.16
N LEU A 83 -20.50 -18.51 -23.66
CA LEU A 83 -21.90 -18.71 -23.28
C LEU A 83 -22.01 -19.27 -21.85
N GLU A 84 -21.08 -20.13 -21.44
CA GLU A 84 -20.99 -20.62 -20.06
C GLU A 84 -20.66 -19.47 -19.12
N ALA A 85 -19.67 -18.62 -19.46
CA ALA A 85 -19.32 -17.43 -18.69
C ALA A 85 -20.52 -16.50 -18.49
N GLN A 86 -21.30 -16.21 -19.54
CA GLN A 86 -22.49 -15.36 -19.43
C GLN A 86 -23.57 -15.97 -18.51
N GLN A 87 -23.75 -17.30 -18.56
CA GLN A 87 -24.71 -18.00 -17.69
C GLN A 87 -24.26 -17.98 -16.22
N VAL A 88 -22.96 -18.12 -15.98
CA VAL A 88 -22.36 -17.97 -14.65
C VAL A 88 -22.65 -16.58 -14.08
N LEU A 89 -22.29 -15.52 -14.82
CA LEU A 89 -22.49 -14.14 -14.39
C LEU A 89 -23.97 -13.85 -14.11
N THR A 90 -24.85 -14.31 -15.00
CA THR A 90 -26.30 -14.20 -14.81
C THR A 90 -26.76 -14.90 -13.52
N GLY A 91 -26.32 -16.15 -13.30
CA GLY A 91 -26.67 -16.91 -12.11
C GLY A 91 -26.21 -16.24 -10.82
N LEU A 92 -24.98 -15.71 -10.81
CA LEU A 92 -24.42 -14.98 -9.67
C LEU A 92 -25.23 -13.71 -9.37
N VAL A 93 -25.47 -12.88 -10.39
CA VAL A 93 -26.21 -11.61 -10.23
C VAL A 93 -27.64 -11.85 -9.76
N GLU A 94 -28.35 -12.83 -10.33
CA GLU A 94 -29.72 -13.12 -9.89
C GLU A 94 -29.79 -13.74 -8.49
N THR A 95 -28.82 -14.58 -8.13
CA THR A 95 -28.73 -15.12 -6.75
C THR A 95 -28.51 -14.00 -5.74
N LEU A 96 -27.61 -13.05 -6.04
CA LEU A 96 -27.37 -11.89 -5.19
C LEU A 96 -28.60 -10.97 -5.13
N ARG A 97 -29.30 -10.74 -6.24
CA ARG A 97 -30.56 -9.98 -6.27
C ARG A 97 -31.57 -10.57 -5.30
N VAL A 98 -31.78 -11.89 -5.35
CA VAL A 98 -32.70 -12.60 -4.46
C VAL A 98 -32.27 -12.45 -2.99
N LEU A 99 -30.98 -12.61 -2.68
CA LEU A 99 -30.46 -12.47 -1.32
C LEU A 99 -30.62 -11.05 -0.78
N ILE A 100 -30.27 -10.02 -1.57
CA ILE A 100 -30.37 -8.62 -1.16
C ILE A 100 -31.83 -8.23 -0.90
N GLN A 101 -32.75 -8.64 -1.77
CA GLN A 101 -34.18 -8.33 -1.65
C GLN A 101 -34.88 -9.12 -0.53
N SER A 102 -34.33 -10.26 -0.12
CA SER A 102 -34.94 -11.09 0.92
C SER A 102 -34.82 -10.45 2.32
N PRO A 103 -35.88 -10.49 3.14
CA PRO A 103 -35.85 -9.96 4.51
C PRO A 103 -34.99 -10.84 5.41
N ILE A 104 -34.25 -10.21 6.32
CA ILE A 104 -33.32 -10.89 7.23
C ILE A 104 -34.12 -11.64 8.30
N ASP A 105 -33.79 -12.92 8.51
CA ASP A 105 -34.42 -13.77 9.51
C ASP A 105 -33.50 -14.06 10.72
N GLY A 106 -32.22 -13.71 10.62
CA GLY A 106 -31.22 -13.90 11.69
C GLY A 106 -30.75 -15.35 11.89
N VAL A 107 -31.26 -16.30 11.11
CA VAL A 107 -30.95 -17.74 11.24
C VAL A 107 -30.35 -18.30 9.95
N SER A 108 -31.06 -18.15 8.83
CA SER A 108 -30.65 -18.68 7.52
C SER A 108 -30.16 -17.59 6.56
N LEU A 109 -30.56 -16.34 6.81
CA LEU A 109 -30.20 -15.14 6.07
C LEU A 109 -29.83 -14.03 7.07
N THR A 110 -28.55 -13.63 7.03
CA THR A 110 -27.98 -12.57 7.87
C THR A 110 -27.36 -11.48 7.00
N TYR A 111 -27.05 -10.32 7.60
CA TYR A 111 -26.26 -9.27 6.93
C TYR A 111 -24.92 -9.82 6.43
N SER A 112 -24.22 -10.63 7.25
CA SER A 112 -22.93 -11.22 6.88
C SER A 112 -23.02 -12.13 5.65
N LEU A 113 -24.12 -12.87 5.47
CA LEU A 113 -24.32 -13.67 4.26
C LEU A 113 -24.47 -12.79 3.01
N LYS A 114 -25.24 -11.69 3.10
CA LYS A 114 -25.39 -10.74 2.01
C LYS A 114 -24.06 -10.07 1.67
N GLU A 115 -23.31 -9.66 2.70
CA GLU A 115 -22.00 -9.04 2.58
C GLU A 115 -20.99 -9.95 1.90
N GLN A 116 -20.85 -11.20 2.36
CA GLN A 116 -19.94 -12.17 1.75
C GLN A 116 -20.33 -12.49 0.30
N MET A 117 -21.62 -12.59 0.00
CA MET A 117 -22.07 -12.82 -1.38
C MET A 117 -21.77 -11.61 -2.29
N MET A 118 -21.93 -10.37 -1.81
CA MET A 118 -21.55 -9.17 -2.59
C MET A 118 -20.06 -9.18 -2.94
N VAL A 119 -19.21 -9.46 -1.94
CA VAL A 119 -17.75 -9.52 -2.13
C VAL A 119 -17.37 -10.62 -3.12
N SER A 120 -17.84 -11.84 -2.89
CA SER A 120 -17.52 -12.99 -3.75
C SER A 120 -18.05 -12.80 -5.18
N ASN A 121 -19.28 -12.31 -5.36
CA ASN A 121 -19.79 -11.98 -6.69
C ASN A 121 -18.94 -10.94 -7.40
N THR A 122 -18.53 -9.89 -6.70
CA THR A 122 -17.70 -8.83 -7.30
C THR A 122 -16.32 -9.38 -7.70
N SER A 123 -15.70 -10.17 -6.82
CA SER A 123 -14.42 -10.84 -7.04
C SER A 123 -14.48 -11.75 -8.28
N ILE A 124 -15.43 -12.69 -8.30
CA ILE A 124 -15.62 -13.63 -9.42
C ILE A 124 -15.96 -12.87 -10.71
N PHE A 125 -16.80 -11.84 -10.65
CA PHE A 125 -17.16 -11.04 -11.82
C PHE A 125 -15.91 -10.42 -12.47
N ILE A 126 -15.08 -9.75 -11.67
CA ILE A 126 -13.85 -9.10 -12.14
C ILE A 126 -12.89 -10.15 -12.72
N THR A 127 -12.71 -11.28 -12.05
CA THR A 127 -11.82 -12.36 -12.54
C THR A 127 -12.28 -12.92 -13.88
N LEU A 128 -13.59 -13.13 -14.06
CA LEU A 128 -14.14 -13.68 -15.30
C LEU A 128 -14.21 -12.70 -16.47
N THR A 129 -14.19 -11.40 -16.20
CA THR A 129 -14.31 -10.35 -17.25
C THR A 129 -13.06 -9.50 -17.34
N ASN A 130 -11.91 -10.07 -16.92
CA ASN A 130 -10.60 -9.45 -17.08
C ASN A 130 -10.17 -9.38 -18.56
N ASP A 131 -10.75 -10.21 -19.42
CA ASP A 131 -10.56 -10.16 -20.87
C ASP A 131 -11.59 -9.23 -21.54
N ASP A 132 -11.12 -8.34 -22.42
CA ASP A 132 -11.93 -7.31 -23.09
C ASP A 132 -13.12 -7.91 -23.87
N GLU A 133 -12.95 -9.08 -24.49
CA GLU A 133 -14.01 -9.77 -25.24
C GLU A 133 -15.18 -10.20 -24.33
N LEU A 134 -14.86 -10.74 -23.14
CA LEU A 134 -15.84 -11.15 -22.14
C LEU A 134 -16.51 -9.96 -21.46
N LEU A 135 -15.84 -8.81 -21.38
CA LEU A 135 -16.46 -7.56 -20.92
C LEU A 135 -17.58 -7.09 -21.87
N HIS A 136 -17.37 -7.19 -23.19
CA HIS A 136 -18.40 -6.84 -24.18
C HIS A 136 -19.64 -7.72 -24.06
N ILE A 137 -19.45 -9.02 -23.81
CA ILE A 137 -20.54 -9.99 -23.63
C ILE A 137 -21.21 -9.82 -22.26
N GLY A 138 -20.41 -9.52 -21.24
CA GLY A 138 -20.81 -9.34 -19.85
C GLY A 138 -21.36 -7.95 -19.49
N GLY A 139 -21.32 -6.97 -20.41
CA GLY A 139 -21.67 -5.57 -20.12
C GLY A 139 -23.06 -5.38 -19.51
N GLY A 140 -24.06 -6.12 -19.97
CA GLY A 140 -25.40 -6.10 -19.38
C GLY A 140 -25.47 -6.70 -17.96
N GLN A 141 -24.59 -7.63 -17.61
CA GLN A 141 -24.47 -8.16 -16.25
C GLN A 141 -23.68 -7.21 -15.34
N LEU A 142 -22.68 -6.51 -15.88
CA LEU A 142 -21.97 -5.45 -15.16
C LEU A 142 -22.92 -4.32 -14.77
N GLU A 143 -23.81 -3.92 -15.69
CA GLU A 143 -24.87 -2.96 -15.43
C GLU A 143 -25.78 -3.40 -14.27
N ARG A 144 -26.28 -4.65 -14.33
CA ARG A 144 -27.17 -5.21 -13.31
C ARG A 144 -26.50 -5.35 -11.94
N LEU A 145 -25.23 -5.79 -11.91
CA LEU A 145 -24.46 -5.90 -10.68
C LEU A 145 -24.24 -4.52 -10.05
N THR A 146 -23.81 -3.54 -10.86
CA THR A 146 -23.58 -2.17 -10.43
C THR A 146 -24.87 -1.52 -9.93
N GLU A 147 -25.97 -1.66 -10.67
CA GLU A 147 -27.30 -1.18 -10.26
C GLU A 147 -27.71 -1.78 -8.91
N LEU A 148 -27.53 -3.10 -8.75
CA LEU A 148 -27.88 -3.79 -7.51
C LEU A 148 -27.08 -3.26 -6.32
N LEU A 149 -25.77 -3.06 -6.46
CA LEU A 149 -24.93 -2.46 -5.43
C LEU A 149 -25.34 -1.01 -5.14
N LEU A 150 -25.64 -0.22 -6.16
CA LEU A 150 -26.15 1.15 -6.00
C LEU A 150 -27.49 1.20 -5.25
N THR A 151 -28.36 0.20 -5.41
CA THR A 151 -29.62 0.13 -4.64
C THR A 151 -29.39 -0.06 -3.14
N VAL A 152 -28.30 -0.73 -2.76
CA VAL A 152 -27.88 -0.90 -1.36
C VAL A 152 -27.31 0.42 -0.83
N VAL A 153 -26.45 1.06 -1.61
CA VAL A 153 -25.78 2.33 -1.26
C VAL A 153 -26.77 3.51 -1.18
N ASN A 154 -27.85 3.51 -1.95
CA ASN A 154 -28.86 4.59 -1.97
C ASN A 154 -29.79 4.64 -0.74
N ARG A 155 -29.30 4.27 0.45
CA ARG A 155 -30.06 4.28 1.72
C ARG A 155 -29.22 4.88 2.86
N PRO A 156 -28.70 6.11 2.71
CA PRO A 156 -27.82 6.71 3.71
C PRO A 156 -28.52 6.80 5.06
N ASN A 157 -27.74 6.71 6.14
CA ASN A 157 -28.20 6.81 7.53
C ASN A 157 -29.14 5.70 8.02
N HIS A 158 -29.42 4.65 7.25
CA HIS A 158 -30.11 3.50 7.80
C HIS A 158 -29.15 2.70 8.71
N GLY A 159 -29.53 2.51 9.97
CA GLY A 159 -28.59 2.03 10.99
C GLY A 159 -28.28 0.53 10.89
N GLN A 160 -29.25 -0.28 10.48
CA GLN A 160 -29.17 -1.74 10.56
C GLN A 160 -28.29 -2.37 9.47
N ASP A 161 -28.28 -1.77 8.27
CA ASP A 161 -27.53 -2.17 7.08
C ASP A 161 -26.27 -1.32 6.87
N ARG A 162 -25.82 -0.55 7.89
CA ARG A 162 -24.67 0.36 7.78
C ARG A 162 -23.41 -0.33 7.25
N GLN A 163 -23.13 -1.54 7.73
CA GLN A 163 -21.98 -2.33 7.31
C GLN A 163 -22.17 -2.85 5.90
N THR A 164 -23.37 -3.33 5.59
CA THR A 164 -23.74 -3.79 4.25
C THR A 164 -23.62 -2.68 3.21
N ARG A 165 -23.97 -1.43 3.54
CA ARG A 165 -23.70 -0.27 2.67
C ARG A 165 -22.21 -0.01 2.50
N ALA A 166 -21.43 -0.07 3.57
CA ALA A 166 -19.98 0.09 3.48
C ALA A 166 -19.36 -0.98 2.56
N VAL A 167 -19.76 -2.25 2.71
CA VAL A 167 -19.32 -3.35 1.84
C VAL A 167 -19.74 -3.11 0.39
N ALA A 168 -20.99 -2.67 0.15
CA ALA A 168 -21.43 -2.35 -1.21
C ALA A 168 -20.63 -1.19 -1.83
N CYS A 169 -20.25 -0.18 -1.05
CA CYS A 169 -19.32 0.86 -1.48
C CYS A 169 -17.95 0.26 -1.83
N GLU A 170 -17.37 -0.61 -1.00
CA GLU A 170 -16.09 -1.26 -1.33
C GLU A 170 -16.19 -2.14 -2.60
N CYS A 171 -17.29 -2.88 -2.79
CA CYS A 171 -17.53 -3.61 -4.04
C CYS A 171 -17.58 -2.68 -5.26
N LEU A 172 -18.29 -1.55 -5.16
CA LEU A 172 -18.30 -0.54 -6.22
C LEU A 172 -16.92 0.08 -6.46
N ARG A 173 -16.09 0.19 -5.42
CA ARG A 173 -14.69 0.65 -5.56
C ARG A 173 -13.84 -0.36 -6.32
N GLU A 174 -13.97 -1.65 -6.02
CA GLU A 174 -13.27 -2.68 -6.79
C GLU A 174 -13.71 -2.68 -8.25
N LEU A 175 -15.01 -2.51 -8.53
CA LEU A 175 -15.51 -2.36 -9.90
C LEU A 175 -14.95 -1.09 -10.59
N GLU A 176 -14.89 0.04 -9.89
CA GLU A 176 -14.30 1.28 -10.44
C GLU A 176 -12.78 1.14 -10.70
N ARG A 177 -12.07 0.31 -9.92
CA ARG A 177 -10.65 0.00 -10.17
C ARG A 177 -10.48 -0.94 -11.37
N ALA A 178 -11.35 -1.94 -11.51
CA ALA A 178 -11.33 -2.87 -12.64
C ALA A 178 -11.77 -2.21 -13.95
N TYR A 179 -12.77 -1.32 -13.90
CA TYR A 179 -13.30 -0.58 -15.05
C TYR A 179 -13.24 0.93 -14.76
N PRO A 180 -12.12 1.59 -15.09
CA PRO A 180 -11.93 3.00 -14.78
C PRO A 180 -13.04 3.90 -15.37
N CYS A 181 -13.57 4.80 -14.55
CA CYS A 181 -14.67 5.72 -14.89
C CYS A 181 -16.05 5.08 -15.07
N LEU A 182 -16.27 3.84 -14.60
CA LEU A 182 -17.59 3.19 -14.57
C LEU A 182 -18.66 4.08 -13.92
N LEU A 183 -18.35 4.72 -12.80
CA LEU A 183 -19.30 5.50 -12.01
C LEU A 183 -19.20 7.01 -12.30
N SER A 184 -18.44 7.40 -13.32
CA SER A 184 -18.14 8.81 -13.61
C SER A 184 -19.38 9.66 -13.91
N GLU A 185 -20.39 9.08 -14.59
CA GLU A 185 -21.65 9.75 -14.95
C GLU A 185 -22.58 10.03 -13.75
N ILE A 186 -22.40 9.30 -12.64
CA ILE A 186 -23.20 9.43 -11.42
C ILE A 186 -22.43 10.08 -10.26
N ALA A 187 -21.25 10.64 -10.52
CA ALA A 187 -20.39 11.24 -9.49
C ALA A 187 -21.11 12.28 -8.62
N GLY A 188 -22.04 13.06 -9.20
CA GLY A 188 -22.86 14.04 -8.47
C GLY A 188 -23.79 13.41 -7.43
N HIS A 189 -24.35 12.22 -7.73
CA HIS A 189 -25.16 11.47 -6.76
C HIS A 189 -24.30 10.90 -5.63
N LEU A 190 -23.13 10.34 -5.97
CA LEU A 190 -22.18 9.84 -4.98
C LEU A 190 -21.72 10.95 -4.04
N TRP A 191 -21.50 12.16 -4.56
CA TRP A 191 -21.19 13.33 -3.75
C TRP A 191 -22.32 13.67 -2.76
N GLY A 192 -23.58 13.67 -3.22
CA GLY A 192 -24.74 13.86 -2.35
C GLY A 192 -24.86 12.79 -1.27
N LEU A 193 -24.59 11.53 -1.62
CA LEU A 193 -24.56 10.42 -0.66
C LEU A 193 -23.48 10.64 0.42
N CYS A 194 -22.26 11.05 0.03
CA CYS A 194 -21.20 11.39 0.98
C CYS A 194 -21.61 12.50 1.97
N GLN A 195 -22.31 13.53 1.49
CA GLN A 195 -22.79 14.62 2.35
C GLN A 195 -23.90 14.18 3.31
N SER A 196 -24.71 13.21 2.88
CA SER A 196 -25.85 12.72 3.62
C SER A 196 -25.47 11.71 4.70
N GLU A 197 -24.46 10.88 4.48
CA GLU A 197 -24.10 9.78 5.37
C GLU A 197 -23.43 10.28 6.66
N ARG A 198 -23.98 9.90 7.81
CA ARG A 198 -23.52 10.31 9.15
C ARG A 198 -23.05 9.15 10.02
N THR A 199 -23.08 7.93 9.51
CA THR A 199 -22.58 6.74 10.22
C THR A 199 -21.11 6.46 9.89
N HIS A 200 -20.51 5.47 10.55
CA HIS A 200 -19.15 5.01 10.24
C HIS A 200 -18.96 4.51 8.80
N ALA A 201 -20.05 4.23 8.06
CA ALA A 201 -19.98 3.92 6.64
C ALA A 201 -19.45 5.11 5.80
N ALA A 202 -19.48 6.34 6.32
CA ALA A 202 -19.04 7.56 5.64
C ALA A 202 -17.63 7.43 5.02
N GLN A 203 -16.71 6.71 5.68
CA GLN A 203 -15.39 6.43 5.11
C GLN A 203 -15.48 5.77 3.73
N SER A 204 -16.27 4.70 3.59
CA SER A 204 -16.39 3.96 2.33
C SER A 204 -17.04 4.79 1.23
N TYR A 205 -17.99 5.67 1.58
CA TYR A 205 -18.56 6.65 0.63
C TYR A 205 -17.52 7.66 0.16
N VAL A 206 -16.76 8.25 1.09
CA VAL A 206 -15.71 9.23 0.78
C VAL A 206 -14.64 8.60 -0.09
N LEU A 207 -14.19 7.38 0.24
CA LEU A 207 -13.18 6.67 -0.55
C LEU A 207 -13.71 6.27 -1.93
N LEU A 208 -14.97 5.86 -2.04
CA LEU A 208 -15.62 5.59 -3.33
C LEU A 208 -15.66 6.85 -4.20
N PHE A 209 -16.17 7.96 -3.65
CA PHE A 209 -16.20 9.22 -4.37
C PHE A 209 -14.79 9.69 -4.75
N THR A 210 -13.80 9.48 -3.88
CA THR A 210 -12.39 9.80 -4.17
C THR A 210 -11.84 8.97 -5.33
N SER A 211 -12.14 7.67 -5.37
CA SER A 211 -11.76 6.77 -6.48
C SER A 211 -12.37 7.22 -7.81
N VAL A 212 -13.65 7.62 -7.83
CA VAL A 212 -14.32 8.13 -9.03
C VAL A 212 -13.72 9.46 -9.50
N ILE A 213 -13.48 10.42 -8.59
CA ILE A 213 -12.85 11.71 -8.93
C ILE A 213 -11.42 11.49 -9.45
N HIS A 214 -10.67 10.59 -8.84
CA HIS A 214 -9.35 10.19 -9.33
C HIS A 214 -9.43 9.61 -10.74
N GLY A 215 -10.36 8.69 -11.00
CA GLY A 215 -10.62 8.12 -12.33
C GLY A 215 -10.91 9.21 -13.37
N ILE A 216 -11.86 10.12 -13.07
CA ILE A 216 -12.23 11.23 -13.95
C ILE A 216 -11.01 12.10 -14.30
N VAL A 217 -10.15 12.40 -13.33
CA VAL A 217 -8.99 13.25 -13.57
C VAL A 217 -7.90 12.55 -14.39
N MET A 218 -7.67 11.27 -14.14
CA MET A 218 -6.62 10.50 -14.81
C MET A 218 -7.00 10.13 -16.25
N TRP A 219 -8.27 9.76 -16.48
CA TRP A 219 -8.74 9.27 -17.77
C TRP A 219 -9.47 10.33 -18.60
N LYS A 220 -9.92 11.43 -17.98
CA LYS A 220 -10.59 12.57 -18.62
C LYS A 220 -11.81 12.18 -19.47
N PRO A 221 -12.79 11.42 -18.92
CA PRO A 221 -14.03 11.16 -19.63
C PRO A 221 -14.82 12.46 -19.80
N ASN A 222 -15.57 12.58 -20.88
CA ASN A 222 -16.41 13.74 -21.14
C ASN A 222 -17.73 13.67 -20.35
N VAL A 223 -17.68 13.97 -19.05
CA VAL A 223 -18.83 13.92 -18.14
C VAL A 223 -19.04 15.24 -17.40
N SER A 224 -20.30 15.53 -17.04
CA SER A 224 -20.59 16.50 -15.99
C SER A 224 -20.42 15.81 -14.64
N ILE A 225 -19.66 16.43 -13.74
CA ILE A 225 -19.16 15.75 -12.55
C ILE A 225 -20.14 15.94 -11.40
N LEU A 226 -20.57 17.18 -11.14
CA LEU A 226 -21.42 17.49 -10.00
C LEU A 226 -22.88 17.79 -10.38
N ASN A 227 -23.16 18.01 -11.66
CA ASN A 227 -24.52 18.20 -12.17
C ASN A 227 -24.97 16.92 -12.88
N SER A 228 -25.30 15.88 -12.10
CA SER A 228 -25.77 14.60 -12.66
C SER A 228 -27.20 14.74 -13.19
N SER A 229 -27.36 14.70 -14.51
CA SER A 229 -28.68 14.61 -15.16
C SER A 229 -29.19 13.17 -15.26
N ILE A 230 -28.30 12.19 -15.12
CA ILE A 230 -28.57 10.76 -15.26
C ILE A 230 -29.00 10.21 -13.89
N PRO A 231 -30.07 9.40 -13.79
CA PRO A 231 -30.46 8.77 -12.54
C PRO A 231 -29.40 7.77 -12.07
N MET A 232 -29.27 7.60 -10.75
CA MET A 232 -28.38 6.56 -10.19
C MET A 232 -28.96 5.15 -10.35
N VAL A 233 -30.29 5.03 -10.33
CA VAL A 233 -31.04 3.80 -10.58
C VAL A 233 -32.29 4.18 -11.42
N PRO A 234 -32.50 3.63 -12.62
CA PRO A 234 -31.70 2.58 -13.27
C PRO A 234 -30.31 3.08 -13.67
N PHE A 235 -29.31 2.19 -13.58
CA PHE A 235 -27.92 2.48 -13.94
C PHE A 235 -27.66 2.04 -15.39
N ASN A 236 -26.85 2.79 -16.12
CA ASN A 236 -26.39 2.39 -17.45
C ASN A 236 -24.87 2.44 -17.46
N VAL A 237 -24.22 1.41 -17.99
CA VAL A 237 -22.75 1.41 -18.11
C VAL A 237 -22.33 2.43 -19.18
N PRO A 238 -21.34 3.30 -18.91
CA PRO A 238 -20.89 4.28 -19.88
C PRO A 238 -20.41 3.66 -21.20
N GLN A 239 -20.89 4.14 -22.33
CA GLN A 239 -20.65 3.55 -23.65
C GLN A 239 -19.17 3.55 -24.06
N PHE A 240 -18.37 4.47 -23.53
CA PHE A 240 -16.95 4.56 -23.82
C PHE A 240 -16.15 3.37 -23.26
N LEU A 241 -16.70 2.61 -22.29
CA LEU A 241 -16.06 1.40 -21.77
C LEU A 241 -16.13 0.23 -22.76
N PHE A 242 -17.10 0.23 -23.67
CA PHE A 242 -17.25 -0.77 -24.73
C PHE A 242 -16.76 -0.22 -26.08
N SER A 243 -15.91 0.79 -26.07
CA SER A 243 -15.36 1.38 -27.28
C SER A 243 -13.94 0.89 -27.50
N ASP A 244 -13.69 0.30 -28.68
CA ASP A 244 -12.41 -0.29 -29.06
C ASP A 244 -11.25 0.73 -28.94
N PRO A 245 -10.14 0.43 -28.23
CA PRO A 245 -9.06 1.39 -27.98
C PRO A 245 -8.40 1.94 -29.26
N GLY A 246 -8.52 1.22 -30.37
CA GLY A 246 -8.02 1.60 -31.69
C GLY A 246 -8.81 2.75 -32.35
N ASN A 247 -10.04 3.01 -31.93
CA ASN A 247 -10.88 4.08 -32.46
C ASN A 247 -10.75 5.34 -31.58
N SER A 248 -9.54 5.89 -31.57
CA SER A 248 -8.99 6.96 -30.70
C SER A 248 -9.65 8.34 -30.81
N GLY A 249 -10.94 8.41 -31.16
CA GLY A 249 -11.68 9.66 -31.37
C GLY A 249 -12.65 10.08 -30.27
N ASN A 250 -13.15 9.20 -29.38
CA ASN A 250 -14.47 9.49 -28.78
C ASN A 250 -14.73 9.30 -27.27
N GLY A 251 -13.79 8.87 -26.42
CA GLY A 251 -14.10 8.64 -24.99
C GLY A 251 -13.15 9.31 -24.00
N PHE A 252 -11.86 9.06 -24.18
CA PHE A 252 -10.80 9.48 -23.26
C PHE A 252 -9.85 10.45 -23.97
N ASN A 253 -9.18 11.35 -23.22
CA ASN A 253 -8.22 12.35 -23.71
C ASN A 253 -8.76 13.59 -24.44
N LYS A 254 -10.05 13.95 -24.30
CA LYS A 254 -10.45 15.35 -24.57
C LYS A 254 -10.00 16.22 -23.41
N ASP A 255 -9.43 17.40 -23.70
CA ASP A 255 -9.05 18.35 -22.67
C ASP A 255 -10.26 18.64 -21.76
N ILE A 256 -10.04 18.57 -20.44
CA ILE A 256 -11.09 18.83 -19.45
C ILE A 256 -11.62 20.24 -19.68
N SER A 257 -12.93 20.37 -19.92
CA SER A 257 -13.56 21.68 -20.10
C SER A 257 -13.35 22.59 -18.88
N GLY A 258 -13.27 23.90 -19.09
CA GLY A 258 -13.11 24.87 -17.98
C GLY A 258 -14.24 24.83 -16.93
N THR A 259 -15.43 24.38 -17.31
CA THR A 259 -16.57 24.14 -16.40
C THR A 259 -16.35 22.90 -15.54
N SER A 260 -15.90 21.79 -16.13
CA SER A 260 -15.56 20.56 -15.40
C SER A 260 -14.45 20.80 -14.38
N TYR A 261 -13.48 21.67 -14.69
CA TYR A 261 -12.41 22.00 -13.76
C TYR A 261 -12.87 22.77 -12.51
N LYS A 262 -13.89 23.63 -12.64
CA LYS A 262 -14.53 24.29 -11.48
C LYS A 262 -15.28 23.29 -10.60
N GLU A 263 -15.97 22.33 -11.22
CA GLU A 263 -16.65 21.24 -10.52
C GLU A 263 -15.65 20.34 -9.79
N LEU A 264 -14.54 19.96 -10.44
CA LEU A 264 -13.45 19.19 -9.81
C LEU A 264 -12.85 19.91 -8.62
N ARG A 265 -12.59 21.22 -8.71
CA ARG A 265 -12.10 22.01 -7.57
C ARG A 265 -13.11 22.04 -6.42
N ARG A 266 -14.41 22.09 -6.70
CA ARG A 266 -15.46 22.01 -5.67
C ARG A 266 -15.51 20.63 -5.01
N ALA A 267 -15.44 19.56 -5.81
CA ALA A 267 -15.36 18.18 -5.31
C ALA A 267 -14.12 18.00 -4.44
N MET A 268 -12.97 18.51 -4.89
CA MET A 268 -11.71 18.47 -4.17
C MET A 268 -11.77 19.23 -2.84
N SER A 269 -12.39 20.42 -2.81
CA SER A 269 -12.57 21.17 -1.57
C SER A 269 -13.37 20.36 -0.54
N PHE A 270 -14.46 19.72 -0.98
CA PHE A 270 -15.24 18.83 -0.12
C PHE A 270 -14.41 17.63 0.36
N LEU A 271 -13.66 16.97 -0.53
CA LEU A 271 -12.83 15.83 -0.17
C LEU A 271 -11.76 16.19 0.86
N LEU A 272 -11.15 17.38 0.76
CA LEU A 272 -10.19 17.89 1.73
C LEU A 272 -10.81 18.23 3.10
N GLU A 273 -12.13 18.35 3.20
CA GLU A 273 -12.86 18.47 4.47
C GLU A 273 -13.25 17.13 5.06
N CYS A 274 -13.11 16.01 4.34
CA CYS A 274 -13.42 14.67 4.85
C CYS A 274 -12.33 13.92 5.65
N PRO A 275 -11.04 14.33 5.74
CA PRO A 275 -10.00 13.53 6.39
C PRO A 275 -10.30 13.10 7.83
N GLN A 276 -11.06 13.89 8.62
CA GLN A 276 -11.40 13.50 9.99
C GLN A 276 -12.31 12.26 10.11
N PHE A 277 -12.92 11.82 9.01
CA PHE A 277 -13.78 10.62 8.98
C PHE A 277 -13.01 9.35 8.63
N LEU A 278 -11.73 9.45 8.31
CA LEU A 278 -10.93 8.34 7.81
C LEU A 278 -10.09 7.70 8.91
N THR A 279 -10.04 6.37 8.94
CA THR A 279 -9.02 5.62 9.67
C THR A 279 -7.64 5.81 9.03
N SER A 280 -6.57 5.41 9.71
CA SER A 280 -5.22 5.54 9.18
C SER A 280 -5.01 4.85 7.83
N CYS A 281 -5.60 3.67 7.64
CA CYS A 281 -5.57 2.97 6.36
C CYS A 281 -6.35 3.73 5.29
N GLY A 282 -7.54 4.25 5.64
CA GLY A 282 -8.35 5.07 4.74
C GLY A 282 -7.65 6.37 4.35
N MET A 283 -6.94 7.01 5.28
CA MET A 283 -6.16 8.23 5.02
C MET A 283 -5.02 7.96 4.05
N MET A 284 -4.26 6.87 4.24
CA MET A 284 -3.18 6.50 3.32
C MET A 284 -3.70 6.33 1.89
N GLU A 285 -4.81 5.61 1.75
CA GLU A 285 -5.44 5.36 0.46
C GLU A 285 -6.05 6.63 -0.16
N PHE A 286 -6.68 7.47 0.66
CA PHE A 286 -7.19 8.75 0.24
C PHE A 286 -6.08 9.64 -0.32
N ILE A 287 -4.97 9.78 0.41
CA ILE A 287 -3.84 10.60 -0.02
C ILE A 287 -3.20 10.04 -1.30
N SER A 288 -3.07 8.72 -1.44
CA SER A 288 -2.48 8.13 -2.67
C SER A 288 -3.29 8.48 -3.93
N MET A 289 -4.62 8.57 -3.82
CA MET A 289 -5.50 9.01 -4.92
C MET A 289 -5.57 10.53 -5.07
N ILE A 290 -5.49 11.29 -3.98
CA ILE A 290 -5.63 12.75 -4.00
C ILE A 290 -4.38 13.47 -4.49
N LEU A 291 -3.18 12.94 -4.23
CA LEU A 291 -1.94 13.60 -4.66
C LEU A 291 -1.86 13.75 -6.20
N PRO A 292 -2.15 12.71 -7.03
CA PRO A 292 -2.24 12.88 -8.47
C PRO A 292 -3.31 13.90 -8.89
N VAL A 293 -4.49 13.89 -8.25
CA VAL A 293 -5.57 14.83 -8.53
C VAL A 293 -5.13 16.27 -8.25
N ALA A 294 -4.47 16.50 -7.12
CA ALA A 294 -3.97 17.81 -6.75
C ALA A 294 -2.95 18.37 -7.74
N VAL A 295 -2.07 17.50 -8.27
CA VAL A 295 -1.11 17.88 -9.31
C VAL A 295 -1.82 18.24 -10.61
N ALA A 296 -2.77 17.41 -11.06
CA ALA A 296 -3.53 17.66 -12.28
C ALA A 296 -4.42 18.91 -12.20
N LEU A 297 -4.91 19.24 -10.99
CA LEU A 297 -5.67 20.46 -10.71
C LEU A 297 -4.79 21.66 -10.34
N GLU A 298 -3.47 21.56 -10.49
CA GLU A 298 -2.49 22.61 -10.18
C GLU A 298 -2.76 23.29 -8.82
N LEU A 299 -3.13 22.49 -7.82
CA LEU A 299 -3.44 23.03 -6.49
C LEU A 299 -2.16 23.53 -5.84
N GLN A 300 -2.30 24.63 -5.10
CA GLN A 300 -1.19 25.15 -4.32
C GLN A 300 -0.86 24.16 -3.20
N ALA A 301 0.34 23.57 -3.26
CA ALA A 301 0.77 22.54 -2.32
C ALA A 301 0.83 23.02 -0.84
N SER A 302 0.85 24.33 -0.60
CA SER A 302 0.67 24.89 0.75
C SER A 302 -0.68 24.53 1.39
N LEU A 303 -1.73 24.35 0.60
CA LEU A 303 -3.04 23.91 1.10
C LEU A 303 -2.94 22.48 1.65
N LEU A 304 -2.27 21.58 0.92
CA LEU A 304 -2.03 20.20 1.36
C LEU A 304 -1.16 20.17 2.61
N LYS A 305 -0.13 21.03 2.66
CA LYS A 305 0.71 21.19 3.85
C LYS A 305 -0.11 21.57 5.08
N VAL A 306 -0.98 22.58 4.99
CA VAL A 306 -1.82 23.00 6.12
C VAL A 306 -2.76 21.90 6.58
N GLN A 307 -3.39 21.18 5.64
CA GLN A 307 -4.34 20.11 5.96
C GLN A 307 -3.66 18.88 6.59
N PHE A 308 -2.48 18.50 6.10
CA PHE A 308 -1.86 17.21 6.42
C PHE A 308 -0.56 17.30 7.21
N ALA A 309 -0.11 18.48 7.63
CA ALA A 309 1.07 18.62 8.50
C ALA A 309 0.96 17.81 9.80
N GLY A 310 -0.25 17.69 10.35
CA GLY A 310 -0.50 16.92 11.56
C GLY A 310 -0.13 15.43 11.44
N LEU A 311 -0.14 14.86 10.23
CA LEU A 311 0.15 13.45 9.99
C LEU A 311 1.57 13.05 10.44
N LEU A 312 2.54 13.97 10.32
CA LEU A 312 3.92 13.75 10.76
C LEU A 312 4.00 13.49 12.28
N TYR A 313 3.17 14.18 13.07
CA TYR A 313 3.24 14.13 14.53
C TYR A 313 2.47 12.97 15.16
N THR A 314 1.88 12.09 14.34
CA THR A 314 1.19 10.89 14.81
C THR A 314 2.17 9.76 15.14
N TYR A 315 1.79 8.87 16.06
CA TYR A 315 2.54 7.65 16.36
C TYR A 315 2.20 6.48 15.43
N ASP A 316 1.28 6.71 14.49
CA ASP A 316 0.91 5.73 13.49
C ASP A 316 1.94 5.77 12.33
N PRO A 317 2.71 4.70 12.12
CA PRO A 317 3.69 4.66 11.04
C PRO A 317 3.06 4.83 9.65
N LEU A 318 1.81 4.41 9.43
CA LEU A 318 1.13 4.58 8.14
C LEU A 318 0.89 6.05 7.82
N LEU A 319 0.47 6.84 8.80
CA LEU A 319 0.23 8.28 8.63
C LEU A 319 1.54 9.05 8.45
N CYS A 320 2.59 8.67 9.20
CA CYS A 320 3.93 9.22 9.00
C CYS A 320 4.44 8.91 7.58
N HIS A 321 4.30 7.66 7.12
CA HIS A 321 4.66 7.26 5.76
C HIS A 321 3.89 8.07 4.69
N THR A 322 2.60 8.27 4.92
CA THR A 322 1.73 9.07 4.04
C THR A 322 2.21 10.52 3.93
N PHE A 323 2.63 11.12 5.05
CA PHE A 323 3.24 12.45 5.05
C PHE A 323 4.55 12.48 4.24
N LEU A 324 5.42 11.49 4.43
CA LEU A 324 6.69 11.40 3.69
C LEU A 324 6.47 11.25 2.18
N LEU A 325 5.44 10.50 1.76
CA LEU A 325 5.06 10.38 0.34
C LEU A 325 4.63 11.74 -0.24
N MET A 326 3.82 12.48 0.51
CA MET A 326 3.42 13.84 0.12
C MET A 326 4.62 14.79 0.05
N TYR A 327 5.55 14.70 1.01
CA TYR A 327 6.80 15.49 1.00
C TYR A 327 7.61 15.24 -0.27
N ILE A 328 7.85 13.96 -0.63
CA ILE A 328 8.60 13.59 -1.84
C ILE A 328 7.91 14.13 -3.10
N ARG A 329 6.57 14.12 -3.14
CA ARG A 329 5.81 14.63 -4.28
C ARG A 329 5.90 16.15 -4.42
N PHE A 330 6.04 16.89 -3.31
CA PHE A 330 5.97 18.35 -3.28
C PHE A 330 7.16 19.01 -2.55
N LEU A 331 8.39 18.60 -2.85
CA LEU A 331 9.63 19.06 -2.18
C LEU A 331 9.69 20.58 -1.97
N TYR A 332 9.39 21.37 -3.01
CA TYR A 332 9.46 22.83 -2.95
C TYR A 332 8.48 23.46 -1.97
N ALA A 333 7.29 22.88 -1.80
CA ALA A 333 6.25 23.41 -0.92
C ALA A 333 6.50 23.11 0.56
N PHE A 334 7.19 22.01 0.83
CA PHE A 334 7.55 21.57 2.17
C PHE A 334 8.95 22.02 2.60
N ASN A 335 9.62 22.83 1.77
CA ASN A 335 10.90 23.43 2.07
C ASN A 335 10.91 24.10 3.46
N GLY A 336 11.90 23.78 4.28
CA GLY A 336 12.07 24.27 5.65
C GLY A 336 11.60 23.32 6.75
N GLN A 337 10.93 22.20 6.42
CA GLN A 337 10.51 21.19 7.41
C GLN A 337 11.49 20.03 7.57
N GLU A 338 12.66 20.10 6.95
CA GLU A 338 13.60 18.98 6.90
C GLU A 338 14.10 18.58 8.29
N SER A 339 14.38 19.55 9.15
CA SER A 339 14.74 19.30 10.55
C SER A 339 13.58 18.70 11.33
N GLU A 340 12.35 19.19 11.15
CA GLU A 340 11.15 18.67 11.84
C GLU A 340 10.89 17.20 11.48
N ILE A 341 11.05 16.86 10.20
CA ILE A 341 10.93 15.48 9.71
C ILE A 341 11.99 14.59 10.35
N ALA A 342 13.26 15.01 10.31
CA ALA A 342 14.36 14.28 10.91
C ALA A 342 14.16 14.09 12.42
N ASP A 343 13.77 15.15 13.12
CA ASP A 343 13.50 15.17 14.56
C ASP A 343 12.41 14.16 14.93
N ARG A 344 11.34 14.14 14.15
CA ARG A 344 10.22 13.23 14.36
C ARG A 344 10.61 11.77 14.12
N LEU A 345 11.29 11.47 13.02
CA LEU A 345 11.76 10.12 12.71
C LEU A 345 12.71 9.58 13.79
N MET A 346 13.57 10.45 14.31
CA MET A 346 14.43 10.13 15.44
C MET A 346 13.65 9.91 16.73
N SER A 347 12.64 10.73 17.01
CA SER A 347 11.75 10.56 18.16
C SER A 347 11.05 9.20 18.14
N ILE A 348 10.52 8.76 16.99
CA ILE A 348 9.89 7.45 16.83
C ILE A 348 10.89 6.32 17.15
N SER A 349 12.14 6.44 16.71
CA SER A 349 13.17 5.42 16.98
C SER A 349 13.50 5.26 18.48
N ARG A 350 13.29 6.32 19.27
CA ARG A 350 13.59 6.39 20.71
C ARG A 350 12.45 5.90 21.59
N GLU A 351 11.24 5.81 21.06
CA GLU A 351 10.06 5.40 21.82
C GLU A 351 10.13 3.90 22.18
N ALA A 352 10.47 3.59 23.43
CA ALA A 352 10.69 2.22 23.87
C ALA A 352 9.41 1.38 23.86
N HIS A 353 8.25 2.02 24.01
CA HIS A 353 6.94 1.36 23.98
C HIS A 353 6.46 0.98 22.58
N HIS A 354 7.12 1.48 21.54
CA HIS A 354 6.73 1.19 20.16
C HIS A 354 7.34 -0.12 19.66
N TYR A 355 6.64 -0.82 18.75
CA TYR A 355 7.13 -2.07 18.17
C TYR A 355 8.48 -1.86 17.48
N LEU A 356 9.42 -2.80 17.69
CA LEU A 356 10.78 -2.72 17.14
C LEU A 356 10.78 -2.50 15.61
N VAL A 357 9.88 -3.17 14.89
CA VAL A 357 9.74 -3.06 13.43
C VAL A 357 9.56 -1.60 13.00
N PHE A 358 8.71 -0.85 13.69
CA PHE A 358 8.44 0.55 13.34
C PHE A 358 9.56 1.50 13.78
N ARG A 359 10.24 1.20 14.89
CA ARG A 359 11.45 1.93 15.31
C ARG A 359 12.59 1.75 14.30
N LEU A 360 12.73 0.56 13.71
CA LEU A 360 13.67 0.30 12.62
C LEU A 360 13.23 1.01 11.33
N LEU A 361 11.94 0.94 11.00
CA LEU A 361 11.37 1.59 9.83
C LEU A 361 11.61 3.12 9.83
N SER A 362 11.47 3.78 10.98
CA SER A 362 11.72 5.23 11.08
C SER A 362 13.17 5.59 10.80
N LEU A 363 14.12 4.73 11.21
CA LEU A 363 15.54 4.90 10.88
C LEU A 363 15.84 4.61 9.40
N HIS A 364 15.17 3.64 8.79
CA HIS A 364 15.27 3.42 7.34
C HIS A 364 14.75 4.62 6.54
N TRP A 365 13.60 5.18 6.93
CA TRP A 365 13.09 6.41 6.33
C TRP A 365 14.07 7.57 6.50
N LEU A 366 14.68 7.70 7.69
CA LEU A 366 15.64 8.75 7.96
C LEU A 366 16.92 8.62 7.13
N MET A 367 17.43 7.39 6.97
CA MET A 367 18.58 7.11 6.12
C MET A 367 18.29 7.49 4.66
N ALA A 368 17.14 7.08 4.13
CA ALA A 368 16.70 7.45 2.79
C ALA A 368 16.50 8.96 2.64
N PHE A 369 15.95 9.61 3.66
CA PHE A 369 15.74 11.06 3.71
C PHE A 369 17.05 11.85 3.66
N ILE A 370 18.06 11.43 4.44
CA ILE A 370 19.41 12.03 4.40
C ILE A 370 20.05 11.85 3.01
N GLY A 371 19.86 10.67 2.39
CA GLY A 371 20.29 10.42 1.01
C GLY A 371 19.62 11.36 0.00
N LEU A 372 18.30 11.56 0.10
CA LEU A 372 17.53 12.47 -0.75
C LEU A 372 18.03 13.92 -0.64
N LEU A 373 18.28 14.41 0.57
CA LEU A 373 18.84 15.75 0.78
C LEU A 373 20.24 15.90 0.19
N SER A 374 21.02 14.81 0.17
CA SER A 374 22.37 14.82 -0.41
C SER A 374 22.34 14.91 -1.94
N MET A 375 21.33 14.32 -2.60
CA MET A 375 21.16 14.39 -4.05
C MET A 375 20.72 15.78 -4.53
N ASN A 376 19.91 16.48 -3.74
CA ASN A 376 19.35 17.80 -4.10
C ASN A 376 20.34 18.97 -3.91
N GLN A 377 21.59 18.71 -3.50
CA GLN A 377 22.69 19.68 -3.34
C GLN A 377 22.44 20.89 -2.40
N ASP A 378 21.34 20.93 -1.65
CA ASP A 378 21.05 21.97 -0.66
C ASP A 378 21.92 21.80 0.62
N LEU A 379 23.16 22.32 0.59
CA LEU A 379 24.12 22.21 1.71
C LEU A 379 23.56 22.67 3.07
N GLY A 380 22.74 23.72 3.09
CA GLY A 380 22.17 24.27 4.33
C GLY A 380 21.22 23.30 5.04
N LYS A 381 20.33 22.65 4.28
CA LYS A 381 19.37 21.67 4.81
C LYS A 381 20.08 20.40 5.28
N LYS A 382 21.02 19.93 4.45
CA LYS A 382 21.89 18.80 4.78
C LYS A 382 22.62 19.03 6.11
N LYS A 383 23.21 20.21 6.31
CA LYS A 383 23.91 20.55 7.56
C LYS A 383 22.97 20.58 8.76
N SER A 384 21.73 21.06 8.62
CA SER A 384 20.74 21.09 9.73
C SER A 384 20.39 19.69 10.26
N VAL A 385 20.17 18.73 9.35
CA VAL A 385 19.84 17.33 9.71
C VAL A 385 21.08 16.57 10.22
N LEU A 386 22.26 16.83 9.63
CA LEU A 386 23.51 16.22 10.10
C LEU A 386 23.96 16.77 11.46
N ASN A 387 23.61 18.02 11.78
CA ASN A 387 23.84 18.62 13.09
C ASN A 387 23.03 17.94 14.20
N MET A 388 22.06 17.09 13.85
CA MET A 388 21.36 16.22 14.78
C MET A 388 22.23 15.05 15.28
N GLY A 389 23.52 15.00 14.92
CA GLY A 389 24.54 13.96 15.21
C GLY A 389 24.43 13.25 16.56
N LEU A 390 24.28 14.00 17.66
CA LEU A 390 24.16 13.44 19.01
C LEU A 390 22.89 12.59 19.18
N SER A 391 21.89 12.79 18.33
CA SER A 391 20.61 12.13 18.46
C SER A 391 20.61 10.69 17.98
N PHE A 392 21.53 10.37 17.08
CA PHE A 392 21.66 9.05 16.45
C PHE A 392 22.36 8.03 17.34
N TYR A 393 22.88 8.40 18.51
CA TYR A 393 23.56 7.44 19.38
C TYR A 393 22.62 6.34 19.89
N PRO A 394 23.09 5.07 19.90
CA PRO A 394 22.36 3.97 20.52
C PRO A 394 22.16 4.20 22.02
N ALA A 395 20.95 3.97 22.52
CA ALA A 395 20.69 3.95 23.96
C ALA A 395 21.09 2.59 24.56
N VAL A 396 21.39 2.58 25.86
CA VAL A 396 21.79 1.35 26.59
C VAL A 396 20.78 0.22 26.40
N PHE A 397 19.49 0.55 26.49
CA PHE A 397 18.37 -0.40 26.38
C PHE A 397 17.87 -0.63 24.95
N ASP A 398 18.54 -0.10 23.92
CA ASP A 398 18.14 -0.38 22.55
C ASP A 398 18.42 -1.84 22.19
N PRO A 399 17.48 -2.54 21.52
CA PRO A 399 17.74 -3.86 20.96
C PRO A 399 18.89 -3.83 19.96
N LEU A 400 19.65 -4.92 19.85
CA LEU A 400 20.87 -4.98 19.05
C LEU A 400 20.66 -4.53 17.59
N ALA A 401 19.54 -4.91 16.96
CA ALA A 401 19.18 -4.49 15.60
C ALA A 401 19.04 -2.96 15.48
N LEU A 402 18.49 -2.30 16.50
CA LEU A 402 18.34 -0.86 16.51
C LEU A 402 19.69 -0.16 16.76
N LYS A 403 20.52 -0.73 17.65
CA LYS A 403 21.89 -0.26 17.85
C LYS A 403 22.68 -0.33 16.54
N SER A 404 22.60 -1.45 15.81
CA SER A 404 23.30 -1.59 14.53
C SER A 404 22.84 -0.58 13.49
N LEU A 405 21.54 -0.32 13.38
CA LEU A 405 21.03 0.60 12.36
C LEU A 405 21.37 2.07 12.67
N LYS A 406 21.34 2.45 13.96
CA LYS A 406 21.80 3.76 14.43
C LYS A 406 23.28 4.01 14.14
N LEU A 407 24.11 3.00 14.40
CA LEU A 407 25.55 3.04 14.06
C LEU A 407 25.78 3.11 12.56
N ASP A 408 24.97 2.40 11.76
CA ASP A 408 25.01 2.49 10.29
C ASP A 408 24.65 3.90 9.79
N ILE A 409 23.67 4.57 10.40
CA ILE A 409 23.32 5.97 10.09
C ILE A 409 24.47 6.92 10.46
N LEU A 410 25.08 6.75 11.64
CA LEU A 410 26.21 7.58 12.05
C LEU A 410 27.39 7.46 11.07
N ALA A 411 27.74 6.24 10.66
CA ALA A 411 28.78 6.00 9.66
C ALA A 411 28.40 6.59 8.29
N TYR A 412 27.12 6.53 7.91
CA TYR A 412 26.64 7.14 6.67
C TYR A 412 26.75 8.68 6.72
N CYS A 413 26.36 9.30 7.84
CA CYS A 413 26.48 10.74 8.06
C CYS A 413 27.95 11.23 8.04
N SER A 414 28.89 10.46 8.59
CA SER A 414 30.32 10.84 8.58
C SER A 414 30.88 10.88 7.15
N ILE A 415 30.53 9.91 6.30
CA ILE A 415 30.92 9.87 4.88
C ILE A 415 30.36 11.10 4.14
N LEU A 416 29.10 11.43 4.38
CA LEU A 416 28.44 12.56 3.73
C LEU A 416 29.02 13.92 4.13
N LEU A 417 29.47 14.09 5.38
CA LEU A 417 30.14 15.31 5.83
C LEU A 417 31.51 15.47 5.17
N GLY A 418 32.29 14.40 5.07
CA GLY A 418 33.60 14.43 4.41
C GLY A 418 33.53 14.75 2.91
N ASN A 419 32.46 14.33 2.22
CA ASN A 419 32.21 14.72 0.81
C ASN A 419 31.85 16.21 0.64
N SER A 420 31.29 16.87 1.67
CA SER A 420 30.93 18.30 1.58
C SER A 420 32.08 19.26 1.88
N SER A 421 33.15 18.78 2.49
CA SER A 421 34.39 19.54 2.70
C SER A 421 35.30 19.47 1.47
N SER A 422 34.86 20.08 0.36
CA SER A 422 35.74 20.37 -0.78
C SER A 422 36.66 21.57 -0.44
N PRO A 423 37.94 21.57 -0.86
CA PRO A 423 38.96 22.55 -0.46
C PRO A 423 38.68 24.01 -0.88
N ASN A 424 37.69 24.26 -1.75
CA ASN A 424 37.41 25.61 -2.27
C ASN A 424 36.41 26.44 -1.43
N ALA A 425 35.79 25.88 -0.39
CA ALA A 425 34.85 26.60 0.47
C ALA A 425 35.50 27.25 1.72
N ALA A 426 36.81 27.09 1.90
CA ALA A 426 37.53 27.55 3.10
C ALA A 426 37.76 29.08 3.16
N VAL A 427 37.38 29.86 2.13
CA VAL A 427 37.69 31.29 2.09
C VAL A 427 36.57 32.19 2.64
N GLN A 428 35.34 31.68 2.86
CA GLN A 428 34.25 32.52 3.39
C GLN A 428 33.33 31.76 4.34
N SER A 429 33.77 31.55 5.58
CA SER A 429 32.87 31.53 6.76
C SER A 429 33.68 31.45 8.05
N GLN A 430 34.33 32.56 8.41
CA GLN A 430 34.44 32.91 9.82
C GLN A 430 33.04 33.34 10.26
N ASP A 431 32.26 32.44 10.85
CA ASP A 431 31.53 32.73 12.09
C ASP A 431 30.60 31.59 12.54
N THR A 432 30.53 31.48 13.87
CA THR A 432 29.63 30.70 14.73
C THR A 432 29.90 29.20 14.91
N GLY A 433 30.54 28.90 16.04
CA GLY A 433 30.80 27.59 16.59
C GLY A 433 29.51 26.82 16.94
N SER A 434 29.24 25.78 16.18
CA SER A 434 28.50 24.56 16.55
C SER A 434 28.52 23.57 15.37
N GLY A 435 29.64 23.49 14.65
CA GLY A 435 29.78 22.56 13.53
C GLY A 435 30.20 21.19 14.05
N LEU A 436 29.37 20.16 13.85
CA LEU A 436 29.80 18.77 13.99
C LEU A 436 30.94 18.51 13.00
N SER A 437 32.16 18.30 13.52
CA SER A 437 33.31 17.90 12.70
C SER A 437 33.27 16.40 12.45
N VAL A 438 33.78 15.97 11.28
CA VAL A 438 33.93 14.54 10.94
C VAL A 438 34.70 13.80 12.04
N VAL A 439 35.71 14.46 12.60
CA VAL A 439 36.54 13.96 13.71
C VAL A 439 35.70 13.67 14.95
N LYS A 440 34.78 14.56 15.33
CA LYS A 440 33.92 14.37 16.50
C LYS A 440 32.94 13.20 16.34
N LEU A 441 32.34 13.04 15.17
CA LEU A 441 31.45 11.90 14.89
C LEU A 441 32.21 10.57 14.89
N PHE A 442 33.45 10.58 14.42
CA PHE A 442 34.32 9.42 14.47
C PHE A 442 34.69 9.06 15.92
N GLU A 443 35.16 10.02 16.72
CA GLU A 443 35.48 9.83 18.13
C GLU A 443 34.28 9.30 18.93
N ASP A 444 33.13 9.96 18.79
CA ASP A 444 31.91 9.55 19.48
C ASP A 444 31.37 8.18 18.98
N GLY A 445 31.57 7.87 17.69
CA GLY A 445 31.27 6.56 17.11
C GLY A 445 32.11 5.45 17.75
N LEU A 446 33.40 5.69 17.96
CA LEU A 446 34.29 4.77 18.67
C LEU A 446 33.92 4.63 20.16
N VAL A 447 33.51 5.71 20.82
CA VAL A 447 32.99 5.67 22.20
C VAL A 447 31.71 4.84 22.27
N SER A 448 30.86 4.88 21.24
CA SER A 448 29.65 4.06 21.19
C SER A 448 29.94 2.57 21.01
N VAL A 449 30.98 2.23 20.23
CA VAL A 449 31.44 0.84 20.04
C VAL A 449 32.15 0.30 21.28
N SER A 450 32.86 1.14 22.04
CA SER A 450 33.58 0.71 23.26
C SER A 450 32.65 0.24 24.39
N ALA A 451 31.37 0.64 24.36
CA ALA A 451 30.35 0.19 25.30
C ALA A 451 29.83 -1.24 25.02
N PHE A 452 30.16 -1.84 23.86
CA PHE A 452 29.77 -3.21 23.54
C PHE A 452 30.64 -4.22 24.28
N LYS A 453 30.03 -5.31 24.75
CA LYS A 453 30.80 -6.40 25.34
C LYS A 453 31.39 -7.25 24.21
N TRP A 454 32.72 -7.31 24.12
CA TRP A 454 33.42 -8.18 23.17
C TRP A 454 33.22 -9.66 23.59
N LEU A 455 32.20 -10.27 23.00
CA LEU A 455 31.84 -11.69 23.13
C LEU A 455 32.56 -12.53 22.05
N PRO A 456 32.48 -13.87 22.09
CA PRO A 456 33.09 -14.73 21.06
C PRO A 456 32.67 -14.37 19.63
N SER A 457 33.46 -14.78 18.64
CA SER A 457 33.31 -14.39 17.22
C SER A 457 31.97 -14.76 16.58
N TRP A 458 31.25 -15.74 17.12
CA TRP A 458 29.89 -16.11 16.70
C TRP A 458 28.79 -15.24 17.32
N SER A 459 29.12 -14.32 18.22
CA SER A 459 28.17 -13.39 18.81
C SER A 459 27.76 -12.31 17.82
N SER A 460 26.46 -12.12 17.66
CA SER A 460 25.90 -11.03 16.85
C SER A 460 26.30 -9.65 17.39
N GLU A 461 26.50 -9.51 18.71
CA GLU A 461 26.94 -8.27 19.34
C GLU A 461 28.37 -7.89 18.90
N THR A 462 29.28 -8.86 18.91
CA THR A 462 30.66 -8.71 18.43
C THR A 462 30.70 -8.41 16.93
N ALA A 463 29.85 -9.08 16.14
CA ALA A 463 29.76 -8.82 14.71
C ALA A 463 29.29 -7.40 14.38
N VAL A 464 28.31 -6.86 15.13
CA VAL A 464 27.83 -5.47 14.98
C VAL A 464 28.92 -4.48 15.36
N ALA A 465 29.59 -4.67 16.50
CA ALA A 465 30.69 -3.82 16.94
C ALA A 465 31.81 -3.79 15.90
N PHE A 466 32.22 -4.96 15.40
CA PHE A 466 33.25 -5.09 14.36
C PHE A 466 32.85 -4.42 13.05
N ARG A 467 31.66 -4.69 12.53
CA ARG A 467 31.16 -4.08 11.28
C ARG A 467 31.12 -2.56 11.38
N THR A 468 30.69 -2.04 12.54
CA THR A 468 30.65 -0.60 12.80
C THR A 468 32.04 -0.01 12.80
N PHE A 469 32.98 -0.62 13.53
CA PHE A 469 34.37 -0.20 13.58
C PHE A 469 35.00 -0.15 12.18
N HIS A 470 34.83 -1.21 11.40
CA HIS A 470 35.28 -1.28 10.02
C HIS A 470 34.67 -0.16 9.15
N LYS A 471 33.36 0.12 9.28
CA LYS A 471 32.70 1.19 8.51
C LYS A 471 33.23 2.58 8.84
N PHE A 472 33.50 2.88 10.11
CA PHE A 472 34.09 4.18 10.49
C PHE A 472 35.54 4.30 10.01
N LEU A 473 36.34 3.24 10.09
CA LEU A 473 37.72 3.25 9.61
C LEU A 473 37.81 3.38 8.08
N ILE A 474 37.11 2.51 7.33
CA ILE A 474 37.22 2.46 5.87
C ILE A 474 36.38 3.56 5.20
N GLY A 475 35.20 3.87 5.75
CA GLY A 475 34.35 4.94 5.25
C GLY A 475 35.04 6.30 5.31
N ALA A 476 35.82 6.57 6.36
CA ALA A 476 36.67 7.76 6.45
C ALA A 476 37.95 7.66 5.60
N SER A 477 38.54 6.47 5.43
CA SER A 477 39.79 6.31 4.67
C SER A 477 39.62 6.46 3.16
N SER A 478 38.45 6.14 2.60
CA SER A 478 38.17 6.30 1.16
C SER A 478 38.19 7.76 0.64
N GLN A 479 38.36 8.73 1.55
CA GLN A 479 38.43 10.17 1.25
C GLN A 479 39.79 10.81 1.58
N LEU A 480 40.78 10.04 2.04
CA LEU A 480 42.08 10.55 2.49
C LEU A 480 43.27 9.97 1.73
N ASP A 481 43.07 9.53 0.47
CA ASP A 481 44.16 9.10 -0.42
C ASP A 481 45.10 10.25 -0.84
N THR A 482 44.99 11.44 -0.23
CA THR A 482 45.90 12.56 -0.48
C THR A 482 46.72 13.00 0.74
N ASP A 483 46.41 12.56 1.97
CA ASP A 483 47.18 12.98 3.16
C ASP A 483 47.38 11.85 4.20
N PRO A 484 48.58 11.20 4.24
CA PRO A 484 48.90 10.12 5.16
C PRO A 484 49.00 10.55 6.64
N SER A 485 48.94 11.85 6.93
CA SER A 485 49.03 12.41 8.28
C SER A 485 47.76 12.16 9.11
N SER A 486 46.59 12.16 8.48
CA SER A 486 45.29 11.96 9.13
C SER A 486 45.09 10.52 9.66
N THR A 487 45.57 9.54 8.90
CA THR A 487 45.55 8.11 9.24
C THR A 487 46.50 7.80 10.40
N VAL A 488 47.64 8.50 10.46
CA VAL A 488 48.61 8.41 11.57
C VAL A 488 48.03 9.02 12.84
N VAL A 489 47.39 10.20 12.76
CA VAL A 489 46.73 10.84 13.91
C VAL A 489 45.58 9.98 14.47
N LEU A 490 44.86 9.26 13.59
CA LEU A 490 43.83 8.29 13.97
C LEU A 490 44.41 7.07 14.71
N MET A 491 45.50 6.51 14.21
CA MET A 491 46.21 5.38 14.83
C MET A 491 46.87 5.76 16.16
N GLU A 492 47.29 7.01 16.32
CA GLU A 492 47.87 7.54 17.57
C GLU A 492 46.82 8.04 18.57
N SER A 493 45.53 8.04 18.20
CA SER A 493 44.48 8.46 19.13
C SER A 493 44.38 7.50 20.32
N THR A 494 44.21 8.06 21.52
CA THR A 494 44.04 7.30 22.76
C THR A 494 42.91 6.29 22.66
N ILE A 495 41.87 6.57 21.86
CA ILE A 495 40.73 5.68 21.64
C ILE A 495 41.14 4.43 20.84
N PHE A 496 41.98 4.56 19.81
CA PHE A 496 42.53 3.43 19.06
C PHE A 496 43.41 2.55 19.96
N HIS A 497 44.25 3.16 20.80
CA HIS A 497 45.04 2.43 21.81
C HIS A 497 44.19 1.79 22.92
N THR A 498 43.04 2.38 23.27
CA THR A 498 42.10 1.79 24.23
C THR A 498 41.36 0.58 23.62
N LEU A 499 41.07 0.62 22.32
CA LEU A 499 40.51 -0.51 21.56
C LEU A 499 41.56 -1.59 21.28
N GLN A 500 42.85 -1.27 21.30
CA GLN A 500 43.96 -2.21 21.21
C GLN A 500 44.14 -3.06 22.49
N ALA A 501 43.51 -2.64 23.60
CA ALA A 501 43.70 -3.24 24.93
C ALA A 501 42.92 -4.54 25.23
N PRO A 502 42.20 -5.17 24.29
CA PRO A 502 42.04 -6.60 24.27
C PRO A 502 42.81 -7.18 23.09
N LYS A 503 43.50 -8.31 23.31
CA LYS A 503 44.21 -9.14 22.30
C LYS A 503 43.43 -9.40 20.99
N LEU A 504 42.12 -9.15 20.98
CA LEU A 504 41.21 -9.22 19.85
C LEU A 504 41.56 -8.22 18.72
N ALA A 505 41.97 -6.98 19.02
CA ALA A 505 42.18 -5.95 17.99
C ALA A 505 43.37 -6.23 17.06
N VAL A 506 44.38 -6.93 17.57
CA VAL A 506 45.56 -7.38 16.79
C VAL A 506 45.17 -8.58 15.90
N GLU A 507 44.44 -9.56 16.44
CA GLU A 507 43.85 -10.67 15.64
C GLU A 507 42.88 -10.16 14.56
N ILE A 508 42.18 -9.07 14.84
CA ILE A 508 41.23 -8.41 13.94
C ILE A 508 41.96 -7.66 12.81
N TYR A 509 43.04 -6.94 13.11
CA TYR A 509 43.85 -6.27 12.10
C TYR A 509 44.50 -7.28 11.13
N GLU A 510 44.96 -8.42 11.64
CA GLU A 510 45.49 -9.51 10.81
C GLU A 510 44.40 -10.15 9.93
N LYS A 511 43.19 -10.41 10.44
CA LYS A 511 42.07 -10.93 9.63
C LYS A 511 41.53 -9.95 8.59
N CYS A 512 41.46 -8.65 8.90
CA CYS A 512 41.09 -7.62 7.92
C CYS A 512 42.13 -7.49 6.81
N ARG A 513 43.42 -7.64 7.15
CA ARG A 513 44.52 -7.64 6.18
C ARG A 513 44.45 -8.87 5.25
N GLU A 514 44.12 -10.05 5.77
CA GLU A 514 43.93 -11.28 4.98
C GLU A 514 42.70 -11.21 4.04
N GLN A 515 41.58 -10.61 4.47
CA GLN A 515 40.41 -10.42 3.60
C GLN A 515 40.60 -9.31 2.55
N SER A 516 41.38 -8.28 2.86
CA SER A 516 41.78 -7.24 1.91
C SER A 516 42.70 -7.77 0.82
N SER A 517 43.64 -8.69 1.15
CA SER A 517 44.52 -9.30 0.13
C SER A 517 43.79 -10.34 -0.72
N ALA A 518 42.81 -11.06 -0.17
CA ALA A 518 42.00 -12.00 -0.93
C ALA A 518 41.10 -11.34 -1.99
N ASN A 519 40.67 -10.10 -1.78
CA ASN A 519 39.86 -9.34 -2.74
C ASN A 519 40.70 -8.58 -3.80
N SER A 520 42.00 -8.40 -3.59
CA SER A 520 42.90 -7.84 -4.61
C SER A 520 43.41 -8.90 -5.60
N ASP A 521 43.44 -10.18 -5.21
CA ASP A 521 43.92 -11.30 -6.05
C ASP A 521 42.83 -11.93 -6.95
N MET A 522 41.59 -11.42 -6.91
CA MET A 522 40.52 -11.75 -7.87
C MET A 522 40.32 -10.67 -8.95
N LYS A 523 41.42 -10.06 -9.42
CA LYS A 523 41.44 -9.36 -10.70
C LYS A 523 42.59 -9.88 -11.55
N PHE A 524 42.19 -10.41 -12.70
CA PHE A 524 42.97 -10.94 -13.83
C PHE A 524 43.55 -12.34 -13.67
N ASP A 525 42.80 -13.32 -14.16
CA ASP A 525 43.29 -14.23 -15.20
C ASP A 525 42.12 -14.68 -16.09
N GLY A 526 42.21 -14.37 -17.39
CA GLY A 526 41.43 -14.99 -18.49
C GLY A 526 39.97 -14.58 -18.66
#